data_AF-A0A7S2KYH4-F1
#
_entry.id   AF-A0A7S2KYH4-F1
#
_cell.length_a   1.000
_cell.length_b   1.000
_cell.length_c   1.000
_cell.angle_alpha   90.00
_cell.angle_beta   90.00
_cell.angle_gamma   90.00
#
_symmetry.space_group_name_H-M   'P 1'
#
loop_
_entity.id
_entity.type
_entity.pdbx_description
1 polymer ?
#
loop_
_entity_poly.entity_id
_entity_poly.type
_entity_poly.pdbx_seq_one_letter_code
_entity_poly.pdbx_strand_id
1 'polypeptide(L)'
;AVFLPTTNAFAERSLSTVTESYNRYVPRMLKGFRYLADEMPGQIDGGDFDNIISEITAEKGSRISAMKGTMKIFATAFSDSVLTQSTRELQLATLKASNELDNVVTALKAGDKEKALEAQTQAVFYAQVYSELANTLLPRTLEPIQGPSGTGKRFREVDNSINGAF
;
A
#
# COMPACT_ATOMS: atom_id res chain seq x y z
N ALA A 1 44.10 6.82 -11.24
CA ALA A 1 42.75 6.75 -11.83
C ALA A 1 41.78 7.42 -10.87
N VAL A 2 41.09 8.47 -11.29
CA VAL A 2 40.07 9.14 -10.47
C VAL A 2 38.80 8.31 -10.60
N PHE A 3 38.38 7.65 -9.51
CA PHE A 3 37.16 6.87 -9.44
C PHE A 3 36.00 7.86 -9.26
N LEU A 4 35.36 8.27 -10.36
CA LEU A 4 34.11 9.03 -10.29
C LEU A 4 32.99 8.05 -9.91
N PRO A 5 32.24 8.28 -8.82
CA PRO A 5 31.18 7.38 -8.42
C PRO A 5 30.06 7.45 -9.46
N THR A 6 29.73 6.30 -10.04
CA THR A 6 28.62 6.08 -10.98
C THR A 6 27.23 6.18 -10.32
N THR A 7 27.15 6.70 -9.10
CA THR A 7 25.92 6.79 -8.30
C THR A 7 24.91 7.81 -8.84
N ASN A 8 25.36 8.88 -9.51
CA ASN A 8 24.47 9.98 -9.88
C ASN A 8 23.46 9.60 -10.98
N ALA A 9 23.89 8.92 -12.04
CA ALA A 9 23.00 8.56 -13.14
C ALA A 9 21.96 7.47 -12.78
N PHE A 10 22.32 6.56 -11.86
CA PHE A 10 21.40 5.54 -11.35
C PHE A 10 20.37 6.12 -10.36
N ALA A 11 20.80 7.03 -9.48
CA ALA A 11 19.91 7.72 -8.55
C ALA A 11 18.92 8.66 -9.28
N GLU A 12 19.34 9.32 -10.36
CA GLU A 12 18.46 10.13 -11.19
C GLU A 12 17.40 9.29 -11.93
N ARG A 13 17.80 8.13 -12.48
CA ARG A 13 16.86 7.18 -13.12
C ARG A 13 15.88 6.55 -12.14
N SER A 14 16.32 6.19 -10.92
CA SER A 14 15.41 5.64 -9.91
C SER A 14 14.43 6.71 -9.40
N LEU A 15 14.90 7.95 -9.22
CA LEU A 15 14.05 9.09 -8.83
C LEU A 15 12.98 9.41 -9.88
N SER A 16 13.34 9.44 -11.17
CA SER A 16 12.37 9.68 -12.24
C SER A 16 11.34 8.55 -12.34
N THR A 17 11.77 7.30 -12.19
CA THR A 17 10.91 6.11 -12.25
C THR A 17 9.91 6.06 -11.08
N VAL A 18 10.37 6.38 -9.87
CA VAL A 18 9.50 6.46 -8.68
C VAL A 18 8.53 7.63 -8.78
N THR A 19 8.97 8.78 -9.30
CA THR A 19 8.11 9.96 -9.50
C THR A 19 7.02 9.70 -10.53
N GLU A 20 7.37 9.09 -11.67
CA GLU A 20 6.39 8.72 -12.69
C GLU A 20 5.39 7.68 -12.16
N SER A 21 5.89 6.67 -11.45
CA SER A 21 5.05 5.66 -10.78
C SER A 21 4.13 6.28 -9.73
N TYR A 22 4.62 7.23 -8.95
CA TYR A 22 3.84 7.96 -7.94
C TYR A 22 2.63 8.65 -8.58
N ASN A 23 2.89 9.48 -9.58
CA ASN A 23 1.85 10.25 -10.28
C ASN A 23 0.83 9.33 -10.99
N ARG A 24 1.27 8.16 -11.46
CA ARG A 24 0.41 7.22 -12.18
C ARG A 24 -0.46 6.37 -11.25
N TYR A 25 0.07 5.96 -10.10
CA TYR A 25 -0.51 4.89 -9.31
C TYR A 25 -1.11 5.36 -7.98
N VAL A 26 -0.54 6.37 -7.33
CA VAL A 26 -1.02 6.85 -6.03
C VAL A 26 -2.47 7.35 -6.08
N PRO A 27 -2.92 8.14 -7.07
CA PRO A 27 -4.32 8.58 -7.10
C PRO A 27 -5.34 7.43 -7.16
N ARG A 28 -4.96 6.28 -7.74
CA ARG A 28 -5.81 5.08 -7.81
C ARG A 28 -5.80 4.31 -6.49
N MET A 29 -4.65 4.23 -5.82
CA MET A 29 -4.55 3.68 -4.46
C MET A 29 -5.42 4.46 -3.48
N LEU A 30 -5.35 5.80 -3.51
CA LEU A 30 -6.13 6.66 -2.61
C LEU A 30 -7.65 6.47 -2.75
N LYS A 31 -8.15 6.27 -3.98
CA LYS A 31 -9.58 5.97 -4.20
C LYS A 31 -9.98 4.64 -3.56
N GLY A 32 -9.15 3.62 -3.68
CA GLY A 32 -9.41 2.33 -3.03
C GLY A 32 -9.30 2.40 -1.52
N PHE A 33 -8.32 3.13 -0.98
CA PHE A 33 -8.18 3.32 0.47
C PHE A 33 -9.40 4.01 1.10
N ARG A 34 -9.92 5.06 0.46
CA ARG A 34 -11.16 5.73 0.91
C ARG A 34 -12.34 4.79 0.87
N TYR A 35 -12.56 4.08 -0.23
CA TYR A 35 -13.64 3.12 -0.31
C TYR A 35 -13.52 2.03 0.76
N LEU A 36 -12.31 1.49 0.95
CA LEU A 36 -12.02 0.45 1.93
C LEU A 36 -12.30 0.92 3.37
N ALA A 37 -11.91 2.14 3.72
CA ALA A 37 -12.04 2.67 5.09
C ALA A 37 -13.42 3.26 5.38
N ASP A 38 -13.98 4.02 4.44
CA ASP A 38 -15.10 4.91 4.70
C ASP A 38 -16.43 4.34 4.20
N GLU A 39 -16.44 3.65 3.06
CA GLU A 39 -17.67 3.18 2.41
C GLU A 39 -17.98 1.71 2.70
N MET A 40 -16.97 0.84 2.61
CA MET A 40 -17.13 -0.61 2.73
C MET A 40 -17.76 -1.06 4.07
N PRO A 41 -17.39 -0.51 5.25
CA PRO A 41 -18.03 -0.91 6.51
C PRO A 41 -19.54 -0.66 6.50
N GLY A 42 -19.97 0.52 6.02
CA GLY A 42 -21.39 0.86 5.91
C GLY A 42 -22.14 -0.05 4.94
N GLN A 43 -21.48 -0.51 3.87
CA GLN A 43 -22.05 -1.49 2.94
C GLN A 43 -22.14 -2.89 3.55
N ILE A 44 -21.16 -3.32 4.36
CA ILE A 44 -21.22 -4.60 5.10
C ILE A 44 -22.41 -4.57 6.07
N ASP A 45 -22.55 -3.48 6.84
CA ASP A 45 -23.66 -3.32 7.78
C ASP A 45 -25.00 -3.29 7.04
N GLY A 46 -25.08 -2.50 5.96
CA GLY A 46 -26.26 -2.34 5.11
C GLY A 46 -26.64 -3.57 4.29
N GLY A 47 -25.76 -4.58 4.19
CA GLY A 47 -26.03 -5.82 3.44
C GLY A 47 -25.79 -5.72 1.93
N ASP A 48 -25.05 -4.71 1.45
CA ASP A 48 -24.74 -4.52 0.03
C ASP A 48 -23.54 -5.40 -0.41
N PHE A 49 -23.70 -6.71 -0.22
CA PHE A 49 -22.62 -7.68 -0.38
C PHE A 49 -22.19 -7.87 -1.83
N ASP A 50 -23.15 -7.87 -2.76
CA ASP A 50 -22.87 -8.07 -4.18
C ASP A 50 -21.99 -6.95 -4.74
N ASN A 51 -22.23 -5.70 -4.32
CA ASN A 51 -21.37 -4.58 -4.69
C ASN A 51 -19.95 -4.75 -4.12
N ILE A 52 -19.80 -5.12 -2.84
CA ILE A 52 -18.49 -5.33 -2.23
C ILE A 52 -17.73 -6.46 -2.92
N ILE A 53 -18.39 -7.59 -3.17
CA ILE A 53 -17.79 -8.74 -3.86
C ILE A 53 -17.35 -8.31 -5.26
N SER A 54 -18.22 -7.62 -6.00
CA SER A 54 -17.89 -7.09 -7.33
C SER A 54 -16.66 -6.16 -7.30
N GLU A 55 -16.60 -5.25 -6.33
CA GLU A 55 -15.46 -4.35 -6.14
C GLU A 55 -14.15 -5.12 -5.92
N ILE A 56 -14.17 -6.17 -5.09
CA ILE A 56 -12.96 -6.93 -4.74
C ILE A 56 -12.55 -7.90 -5.85
N THR A 57 -13.50 -8.57 -6.51
CA THR A 57 -13.22 -9.63 -7.49
C THR A 57 -13.15 -9.15 -8.93
N ALA A 58 -13.52 -7.90 -9.21
CA ALA A 58 -13.38 -7.34 -10.55
C ALA A 58 -11.94 -7.46 -11.05
N GLU A 59 -11.76 -7.88 -12.30
CA GLU A 59 -10.42 -8.01 -12.89
C GLU A 59 -9.76 -6.64 -13.06
N LYS A 60 -10.56 -5.60 -13.41
CA LYS A 60 -10.10 -4.23 -13.66
C LYS A 60 -11.23 -3.22 -13.39
N GLY A 61 -10.83 -1.98 -13.15
CA GLY A 61 -11.72 -0.81 -13.21
C GLY A 61 -12.48 -0.49 -11.93
N SER A 62 -12.66 -1.45 -11.02
CA SER A 62 -13.19 -1.19 -9.69
C SER A 62 -12.17 -0.45 -8.81
N ARG A 63 -12.63 0.18 -7.73
CA ARG A 63 -11.77 0.94 -6.81
C ARG A 63 -10.79 0.01 -6.10
N ILE A 64 -11.26 -1.14 -5.62
CA ILE A 64 -10.41 -2.13 -4.93
C ILE A 64 -9.48 -2.86 -5.90
N SER A 65 -9.95 -3.31 -7.07
CA SER A 65 -9.07 -3.98 -8.04
C SER A 65 -7.96 -3.07 -8.55
N ALA A 66 -8.27 -1.80 -8.82
CA ALA A 66 -7.28 -0.79 -9.18
C ALA A 66 -6.28 -0.57 -8.05
N MET A 67 -6.73 -0.47 -6.79
CA MET A 67 -5.85 -0.36 -5.63
C MET A 67 -4.93 -1.57 -5.47
N LYS A 68 -5.45 -2.81 -5.48
CA LYS A 68 -4.63 -4.04 -5.40
C LYS A 68 -3.55 -4.06 -6.49
N GLY A 69 -3.95 -3.81 -7.74
CA GLY A 69 -3.04 -3.79 -8.87
C GLY A 69 -1.97 -2.69 -8.77
N THR A 70 -2.37 -1.48 -8.38
CA THR A 70 -1.45 -0.35 -8.26
C THR A 70 -0.52 -0.45 -7.06
N MET A 71 -0.97 -0.97 -5.91
CA MET A 71 -0.09 -1.26 -4.77
C MET A 71 1.02 -2.24 -5.16
N LYS A 72 0.64 -3.32 -5.88
CA LYS A 72 1.59 -4.32 -6.37
C LYS A 72 2.61 -3.72 -7.32
N ILE A 73 2.16 -2.98 -8.33
CA ILE A 73 3.08 -2.35 -9.31
C ILE A 73 3.96 -1.31 -8.62
N PHE A 74 3.39 -0.47 -7.76
CA PHE A 74 4.13 0.57 -7.06
C PHE A 74 5.19 -0.02 -6.12
N ALA A 75 4.92 -1.15 -5.46
CA ALA A 75 5.93 -1.87 -4.67
C ALA A 75 7.11 -2.37 -5.51
N THR A 76 6.90 -2.71 -6.79
CA THR A 76 8.00 -3.11 -7.70
C THR A 76 8.88 -1.94 -8.13
N ALA A 77 8.41 -0.70 -8.05
CA ALA A 77 9.26 0.47 -8.34
C ALA A 77 10.42 0.63 -7.34
N PHE A 78 10.37 -0.09 -6.19
CA PHE A 78 11.40 -0.07 -5.15
C PHE A 78 12.28 -1.35 -5.12
N SER A 79 12.07 -2.32 -6.02
CA SER A 79 12.80 -3.59 -6.00
C SER A 79 14.13 -3.59 -6.77
N ASP A 80 14.39 -2.58 -7.61
CA ASP A 80 15.58 -2.54 -8.48
C ASP A 80 16.87 -2.09 -7.76
N SER A 81 16.75 -1.59 -6.53
CA SER A 81 17.86 -1.37 -5.61
C SER A 81 17.74 -2.39 -4.48
N VAL A 82 18.70 -3.32 -4.36
CA VAL A 82 18.96 -4.20 -3.20
C VAL A 82 17.75 -4.37 -2.28
N LEU A 83 17.01 -5.49 -2.35
CA LEU A 83 15.86 -5.82 -1.50
C LEU A 83 16.13 -5.50 -0.01
N THR A 84 15.87 -4.26 0.39
CA THR A 84 15.98 -3.83 1.78
C THR A 84 14.87 -4.52 2.54
N GLN A 85 15.04 -4.65 3.85
CA GLN A 85 14.00 -5.17 4.72
C GLN A 85 12.67 -4.41 4.49
N SER A 86 12.72 -3.09 4.31
CA SER A 86 11.56 -2.25 4.03
C SER A 86 10.86 -2.57 2.70
N THR A 87 11.59 -2.85 1.61
CA THR A 87 10.96 -3.27 0.35
C THR A 87 10.25 -4.63 0.49
N ARG A 88 10.82 -5.55 1.27
CA ARG A 88 10.17 -6.85 1.56
C ARG A 88 8.92 -6.68 2.42
N GLU A 89 8.99 -5.84 3.45
CA GLU A 89 7.85 -5.52 4.31
C GLU A 89 6.72 -4.86 3.52
N LEU A 90 7.05 -3.97 2.57
CA LEU A 90 6.08 -3.34 1.67
C LEU A 90 5.36 -4.37 0.78
N GLN A 91 6.11 -5.31 0.20
CA GLN A 91 5.54 -6.40 -0.60
C GLN A 91 4.66 -7.32 0.26
N LEU A 92 5.11 -7.64 1.47
CA LEU A 92 4.33 -8.46 2.41
C LEU A 92 3.03 -7.75 2.81
N ALA A 93 3.07 -6.45 3.11
CA ALA A 93 1.87 -5.66 3.44
C ALA A 93 0.87 -5.66 2.27
N THR A 94 1.34 -5.60 1.02
CA THR A 94 0.50 -5.72 -0.18
C THR A 94 -0.22 -7.07 -0.24
N LEU A 95 0.51 -8.16 0.01
CA LEU A 95 -0.05 -9.52 -0.01
C LEU A 95 -1.06 -9.72 1.12
N LYS A 96 -0.73 -9.26 2.34
CA LYS A 96 -1.64 -9.36 3.48
C LYS A 96 -2.92 -8.55 3.27
N ALA A 97 -2.82 -7.31 2.81
CA ALA A 97 -4.01 -6.52 2.46
C ALA A 97 -4.88 -7.21 1.40
N SER A 98 -4.25 -7.83 0.39
CA SER A 98 -4.98 -8.58 -0.65
C SER A 98 -5.67 -9.83 -0.11
N ASN A 99 -4.99 -10.61 0.75
CA ASN A 99 -5.55 -11.80 1.37
C ASN A 99 -6.75 -11.46 2.26
N GLU A 100 -6.67 -10.38 3.04
CA GLU A 100 -7.79 -9.98 3.89
C GLU A 100 -9.01 -9.52 3.07
N LEU A 101 -8.80 -8.89 1.91
CA LEU A 101 -9.91 -8.60 0.99
C LEU A 101 -10.55 -9.88 0.43
N ASP A 102 -9.76 -10.93 0.16
CA ASP A 102 -10.30 -12.23 -0.26
C ASP A 102 -11.05 -12.93 0.90
N ASN A 103 -10.62 -12.71 2.15
CA ASN A 103 -11.34 -13.14 3.36
C ASN A 103 -12.68 -12.40 3.51
N VAL A 104 -12.74 -11.09 3.22
CA VAL A 104 -14.01 -10.33 3.16
C VAL A 104 -14.98 -11.02 2.20
N VAL A 105 -14.54 -11.31 0.97
CA VAL A 105 -15.39 -12.01 -0.02
C VAL A 105 -15.87 -13.36 0.50
N THR A 106 -14.99 -14.13 1.13
CA THR A 106 -15.33 -15.45 1.67
C THR A 106 -16.38 -15.35 2.78
N ALA A 107 -16.23 -14.41 3.71
CA ALA A 107 -17.16 -14.18 4.80
C ALA A 107 -18.52 -13.68 4.29
N LEU A 108 -18.53 -12.73 3.34
CA LEU A 108 -19.77 -12.22 2.74
C LEU A 108 -20.55 -13.31 2.00
N LYS A 109 -19.87 -14.20 1.26
CA LYS A 109 -20.51 -15.36 0.62
C LYS A 109 -21.10 -16.34 1.62
N ALA A 110 -20.56 -16.41 2.83
CA ALA A 110 -21.09 -17.21 3.94
C ALA A 110 -22.20 -16.49 4.73
N GLY A 111 -22.51 -15.22 4.40
CA GLY A 111 -23.44 -14.39 5.17
C GLY A 111 -22.92 -13.94 6.54
N ASP A 112 -21.61 -14.08 6.79
CA ASP A 112 -20.97 -13.79 8.07
C ASP A 112 -20.46 -12.34 8.10
N LYS A 113 -21.34 -11.42 8.49
CA LYS A 113 -21.05 -9.98 8.56
C LYS A 113 -19.90 -9.66 9.51
N GLU A 114 -19.87 -10.32 10.67
CA GLU A 114 -18.86 -10.07 11.71
C GLU A 114 -17.47 -10.40 11.18
N LYS A 115 -17.28 -11.59 10.59
CA LYS A 115 -16.00 -11.95 9.96
C LYS A 115 -15.65 -11.06 8.78
N ALA A 116 -16.64 -10.60 8.01
CA ALA A 116 -16.37 -9.66 6.92
C ALA A 116 -15.84 -8.32 7.44
N LEU A 117 -16.39 -7.82 8.55
CA LEU A 117 -15.94 -6.57 9.18
C LEU A 117 -14.55 -6.71 9.82
N GLU A 118 -14.28 -7.85 10.46
CA GLU A 118 -12.95 -8.18 10.99
C GLU A 118 -11.90 -8.23 9.87
N ALA A 119 -12.17 -8.96 8.79
CA ALA A 119 -11.29 -9.04 7.64
C ALA A 119 -11.08 -7.67 6.97
N GLN A 120 -12.15 -6.87 6.84
CA GLN A 120 -12.07 -5.50 6.33
C GLN A 120 -11.15 -4.63 7.22
N THR A 121 -11.27 -4.75 8.54
CA THR A 121 -10.42 -4.01 9.49
C THR A 121 -8.96 -4.41 9.35
N GLN A 122 -8.67 -5.70 9.17
CA GLN A 122 -7.30 -6.18 8.90
C GLN A 122 -6.78 -5.70 7.54
N ALA A 123 -7.62 -5.67 6.51
CA ALA A 123 -7.26 -5.11 5.20
C ALA A 123 -6.89 -3.62 5.30
N VAL A 124 -7.67 -2.83 6.06
CA VAL A 124 -7.37 -1.42 6.36
C VAL A 124 -6.02 -1.29 7.07
N PHE A 125 -5.77 -2.12 8.08
CA PHE A 125 -4.50 -2.10 8.82
C PHE A 125 -3.31 -2.35 7.90
N TYR A 126 -3.34 -3.40 7.07
CA TYR A 126 -2.22 -3.70 6.17
C TYR A 126 -2.06 -2.68 5.04
N ALA A 127 -3.15 -2.09 4.55
CA ALA A 127 -3.10 -0.98 3.62
C ALA A 127 -2.48 0.29 4.26
N GLN A 128 -2.73 0.54 5.54
CA GLN A 128 -2.08 1.61 6.29
C GLN A 128 -0.58 1.34 6.42
N VAL A 129 -0.19 0.15 6.88
CA VAL A 129 1.22 -0.27 6.98
C VAL A 129 1.93 -0.13 5.63
N TYR A 130 1.28 -0.54 4.54
CA TYR A 130 1.80 -0.35 3.19
C TYR A 130 2.10 1.13 2.90
N SER A 131 1.13 2.02 3.16
CA SER A 131 1.31 3.45 2.86
C SER A 131 2.45 4.07 3.67
N GLU A 132 2.59 3.68 4.94
CA GLU A 132 3.63 4.20 5.83
C GLU A 132 5.02 3.69 5.47
N LEU A 133 5.14 2.42 5.03
CA LEU A 133 6.37 1.85 4.48
C LEU A 133 6.73 2.48 3.13
N ALA A 134 5.76 2.67 2.23
CA ALA A 134 6.00 3.35 0.97
C ALA A 134 6.50 4.79 1.21
N ASN A 135 5.96 5.46 2.22
CA ASN A 135 6.36 6.79 2.65
C ASN A 135 7.80 6.86 3.19
N THR A 136 8.40 5.77 3.70
CA THR A 136 9.83 5.79 4.06
C THR A 136 10.73 5.72 2.85
N LEU A 137 10.31 4.99 1.82
CA LEU A 137 11.04 4.79 0.57
C LEU A 137 10.85 5.96 -0.42
N LEU A 138 9.79 6.74 -0.24
CA LEU A 138 9.46 7.84 -1.12
C LEU A 138 10.47 9.00 -1.01
N PRO A 139 10.92 9.56 -2.15
CA PRO A 139 11.66 10.81 -2.17
C PRO A 139 10.98 11.90 -1.33
N ARG A 140 11.78 12.70 -0.62
CA ARG A 140 11.27 13.79 0.22
C ARG A 140 10.60 14.92 -0.57
N THR A 141 10.86 14.99 -1.88
CA THR A 141 10.23 15.94 -2.81
C THR A 141 8.79 15.59 -3.14
N LEU A 142 8.35 14.35 -2.88
CA LEU A 142 6.99 13.89 -3.11
C LEU A 142 6.17 13.97 -1.83
N GLU A 143 4.89 14.30 -1.99
CA GLU A 143 3.93 14.26 -0.90
C GLU A 143 3.81 12.83 -0.34
N PRO A 144 3.62 12.68 0.98
CA PRO A 144 3.33 11.38 1.55
C PRO A 144 2.01 10.84 1.02
N ILE A 145 1.99 9.54 0.70
CA ILE A 145 0.77 8.80 0.40
C ILE A 145 -0.10 8.79 1.66
N GLN A 146 -1.33 9.29 1.54
CA GLN A 146 -2.33 9.18 2.59
C GLN A 146 -2.86 7.74 2.63
N GLY A 147 -2.63 7.03 3.73
CA GLY A 147 -3.20 5.70 3.94
C GLY A 147 -4.71 5.75 4.18
N PRO A 148 -5.35 4.60 4.42
CA PRO A 148 -6.77 4.49 4.77
C PRO A 148 -7.22 5.38 5.94
N SER A 149 -6.33 5.68 6.90
CA SER A 149 -6.63 6.61 7.99
C SER A 149 -6.67 8.10 7.60
N GLY A 150 -6.42 8.42 6.33
CA GLY A 150 -6.22 9.79 5.84
C GLY A 150 -4.87 10.41 6.24
N THR A 151 -4.03 9.69 6.98
CA THR A 151 -2.71 10.18 7.40
C THR A 151 -1.60 9.66 6.48
N GLY A 152 -0.63 10.51 6.17
CA GLY A 152 0.58 10.17 5.41
C GLY A 152 1.82 10.16 6.29
N LYS A 153 1.81 9.36 7.36
CA LYS A 153 2.96 9.26 8.25
C LYS A 153 4.11 8.53 7.54
N ARG A 154 5.32 9.05 7.70
CA ARG A 154 6.56 8.34 7.39
C ARG A 154 6.95 7.58 8.66
N PHE A 155 7.15 6.27 8.61
CA PHE A 155 7.86 5.62 9.73
C PHE A 155 9.21 6.32 9.86
N ARG A 156 9.51 6.86 11.04
CA ARG A 156 10.87 7.32 11.32
C ARG A 156 11.71 6.05 11.39
N GLU A 157 12.76 5.94 10.58
CA GLU A 157 13.90 5.13 11.00
C GLU A 157 14.28 5.67 12.37
N VAL A 158 14.06 4.87 13.42
CA VAL A 158 14.77 5.08 14.66
C VAL A 158 16.21 4.76 14.28
N ASP A 159 16.97 5.82 14.08
CA ASP A 159 18.39 5.75 13.85
C ASP A 159 18.96 4.90 14.99
N ASN A 160 19.33 3.66 14.71
CA ASN A 160 20.06 2.82 15.67
C ASN A 160 21.51 3.29 15.80
N SER A 161 21.75 4.59 15.61
CA SER A 161 22.88 5.32 16.17
C SER A 161 22.63 5.52 17.67
N ILE A 162 22.50 4.41 18.41
CA ILE A 162 22.97 4.41 19.79
C ILE A 162 24.48 4.61 19.68
N ASN A 163 24.84 5.87 19.84
CA ASN A 163 26.18 6.35 20.13
C ASN A 163 26.91 5.36 21.03
N GLY A 164 28.18 5.14 20.71
CA GLY A 164 29.13 4.63 21.66
C GLY A 164 29.01 5.38 23.00
N ALA A 165 28.69 4.61 24.02
CA ALA A 165 29.00 4.87 25.42
C ALA A 165 28.69 3.56 26.15
N PHE A 166 29.67 2.65 26.18
CA PHE A 166 30.25 2.00 27.37
C PHE A 166 31.45 1.16 26.92
#